data_AF-A0AAW7D8E2-F1
#
_entry.id   AF-A0AAW7D8E2-F1
#
_cell.length_a   1.000
_cell.length_b   1.000
_cell.length_c   1.000
_cell.angle_alpha   90.00
_cell.angle_beta   90.00
_cell.angle_gamma   90.00
#
_symmetry.space_group_name_H-M   'P 1'
#
loop_
_entity.id
_entity.type
_entity.pdbx_description
1 polymer ?
#
loop_
_entity_poly.entity_id
_entity_poly.type
_entity_poly.pdbx_seq_one_letter_code
_entity_poly.pdbx_strand_id
1 'polypeptide(L)' 'MARKVKYDVTYKLRCVKEVLKKHHSVHSISHQEGISGSLLRKWITDYHNQGALGLEPKKNQT' A
#
# COMPACT_ATOMS: atom_id res chain seq x y z
N MET A 1 3.07 -5.06 23.75
CA MET A 1 2.85 -3.83 22.96
C MET A 1 2.32 -4.21 21.58
N ALA A 2 1.01 -4.21 21.37
CA ALA A 2 0.44 -4.50 20.05
C ALA A 2 0.79 -3.34 19.10
N ARG A 3 1.53 -3.63 18.02
CA ARG A 3 1.85 -2.63 17.00
C ARG A 3 0.54 -2.24 16.32
N LYS A 4 0.00 -1.05 16.60
CA LYS A 4 -1.13 -0.51 15.83
C LYS A 4 -0.69 -0.42 14.38
N VAL A 5 -1.30 -1.26 13.54
CA VAL A 5 -1.10 -1.19 12.10
C VAL A 5 -1.78 0.10 11.65
N LYS A 6 -0.96 1.12 11.31
CA LYS A 6 -1.44 2.46 10.93
C LYS A 6 -2.30 2.45 9.65
N TYR A 7 -2.17 1.39 8.83
CA TYR A 7 -2.89 1.23 7.57
C TYR A 7 -3.26 -0.23 7.34
N ASP A 8 -4.56 -0.51 7.27
CA ASP A 8 -5.07 -1.84 6.94
C ASP A 8 -4.57 -2.31 5.56
N VAL A 9 -4.35 -3.62 5.44
CA VAL A 9 -3.91 -4.24 4.18
C VAL A 9 -4.88 -3.93 3.06
N THR A 10 -6.17 -4.02 3.37
CA THR A 10 -7.27 -3.71 2.45
C THR A 10 -7.17 -2.29 1.92
N TYR A 11 -6.81 -1.33 2.77
CA TYR A 11 -6.59 0.06 2.39
C TYR A 11 -5.39 0.23 1.46
N LYS A 12 -4.25 -0.37 1.81
CA LYS A 12 -3.05 -0.34 0.94
C LYS A 12 -3.34 -0.94 -0.43
N LEU A 13 -4.03 -2.07 -0.45
CA LEU A 13 -4.34 -2.85 -1.64
C LEU A 13 -5.34 -2.11 -2.53
N ARG A 14 -6.28 -1.36 -1.95
CA ARG A 14 -7.16 -0.44 -2.68
C ARG A 14 -6.35 0.67 -3.35
N CYS A 15 -5.43 1.32 -2.63
CA CYS A 15 -4.58 2.38 -3.20
C CYS A 15 -3.74 1.89 -4.38
N VAL A 16 -3.08 0.73 -4.23
CA VAL A 16 -2.28 0.12 -5.30
C VAL A 16 -3.16 -0.26 -6.50
N LYS A 17 -4.34 -0.86 -6.27
CA LYS A 17 -5.27 -1.20 -7.34
C LYS A 17 -5.81 0.02 -8.07
N GLU A 18 -6.09 1.12 -7.39
CA GLU A 18 -6.55 2.37 -8.04
C GLU A 18 -5.47 2.94 -8.96
N VAL A 19 -4.20 2.94 -8.53
CA VAL A 19 -3.06 3.33 -9.40
C VAL A 19 -2.97 2.44 -10.63
N LEU A 20 -3.08 1.11 -10.46
CA LEU A 20 -2.98 0.14 -11.54
C LEU A 20 -4.19 0.18 -12.50
N LYS A 21 -5.41 0.34 -11.99
CA LYS A 21 -6.64 0.32 -12.80
C LYS A 21 -6.88 1.61 -13.57
N LYS A 22 -6.57 2.76 -12.97
CA LYS A 22 -6.93 4.07 -13.55
C LYS A 22 -5.76 4.77 -14.25
N HIS A 23 -4.58 4.14 -14.33
CA HIS A 23 -3.35 4.79 -14.79
C HIS A 23 -3.05 6.11 -14.05
N HIS A 24 -3.62 6.31 -12.85
CA HIS A 24 -3.35 7.51 -12.08
C HIS A 24 -1.91 7.49 -11.60
N SER A 25 -1.22 8.62 -11.74
CA SER A 25 0.12 8.77 -11.19
C SER A 25 0.08 8.61 -9.67
N VAL A 26 1.14 8.00 -9.12
CA VAL A 26 1.36 7.84 -7.68
C VAL A 26 1.13 9.16 -6.93
N HIS A 27 1.48 10.29 -7.54
CA HIS A 27 1.32 11.62 -6.96
C HIS A 27 -0.15 12.04 -6.79
N SER A 28 -1.02 11.76 -7.77
CA SER A 28 -2.45 12.09 -7.67
C SER A 28 -3.14 11.28 -6.58
N ILE A 29 -2.91 9.97 -6.53
CA ILE A 29 -3.48 9.10 -5.49
C ILE A 29 -2.90 9.47 -4.12
N SER A 30 -1.60 9.77 -4.05
CA SER A 30 -0.95 10.27 -2.84
C SER A 30 -1.62 11.53 -2.29
N HIS A 31 -1.89 12.50 -3.14
CA HIS A 31 -2.56 13.74 -2.75
C HIS A 31 -4.04 13.53 -2.39
N GLN A 32 -4.75 12.70 -3.14
CA GLN A 32 -6.16 12.39 -2.90
C GLN A 32 -6.38 11.62 -1.58
N GLU A 33 -5.54 10.63 -1.32
CA GLU A 33 -5.63 9.76 -0.13
C GLU A 33 -4.85 10.32 1.07
N GLY A 34 -4.11 11.42 0.89
CA GLY A 34 -3.28 12.01 1.95
C GLY A 34 -2.13 11.11 2.40
N ILE A 35 -1.68 10.18 1.56
CA ILE A 35 -0.56 9.27 1.82
C ILE A 35 0.71 9.79 1.17
N SER A 36 1.88 9.48 1.73
CA SER A 36 3.14 9.86 1.09
C SER A 36 3.33 9.09 -0.23
N GLY A 37 3.65 9.80 -1.32
CA GLY A 37 3.90 9.18 -2.62
C GLY A 37 5.04 8.14 -2.58
N SER A 38 6.06 8.36 -1.75
CA SER A 38 7.14 7.39 -1.52
C SER A 38 6.64 6.10 -0.88
N LEU A 39 5.66 6.19 0.04
CA LEU A 39 5.04 5.04 0.69
C LEU A 39 4.19 4.24 -0.31
N LEU A 40 3.39 4.94 -1.12
CA LEU A 40 2.57 4.32 -2.16
C LEU A 40 3.44 3.63 -3.22
N ARG A 41 4.56 4.26 -3.63
CA ARG A 41 5.51 3.64 -4.56
C ARG A 41 6.11 2.36 -3.99
N LYS A 42 6.44 2.35 -2.70
CA LYS A 42 6.91 1.15 -2.01
C LYS A 42 5.86 0.04 -2.02
N TRP A 43 4.60 0.37 -1.71
CA TRP A 43 3.50 -0.59 -1.78
C TRP A 43 3.31 -1.17 -3.18
N ILE A 44 3.42 -0.36 -4.23
CA ILE A 44 3.33 -0.84 -5.62
C ILE A 44 4.47 -1.81 -5.92
N THR A 45 5.71 -1.47 -5.54
CA THR A 45 6.87 -2.37 -5.72
C THR A 45 6.70 -3.68 -4.95
N ASP A 46 6.30 -3.61 -3.68
CA ASP A 46 6.04 -4.78 -2.84
C ASP A 46 4.93 -5.66 -3.45
N TYR A 47 3.88 -5.03 -4.00
CA TYR A 47 2.80 -5.70 -4.71
C TYR A 47 3.26 -6.34 -6.03
N HIS A 48 4.16 -5.70 -6.78
CA HIS A 48 4.72 -6.29 -7.99
C HIS A 48 5.58 -7.53 -7.69
N ASN A 49 6.30 -7.53 -6.58
CA ASN A 49 7.19 -8.62 -6.19
C ASN A 49 6.45 -9.79 -5.52
N GLN A 50 5.48 -9.50 -4.64
CA GLN A 50 4.84 -10.51 -3.76
C GLN A 50 3.31 -10.49 -3.84
N GLY A 51 2.71 -9.67 -4.70
CA GLY A 51 1.27 -9.51 -4.79
C GLY A 51 0.66 -8.93 -3.52
N ALA A 52 -0.55 -9.38 -3.18
CA ALA A 52 -1.25 -8.95 -1.97
C ALA A 52 -0.45 -9.23 -0.69
N LEU A 53 0.34 -10.31 -0.65
CA LEU A 53 1.15 -10.73 0.49
C LEU A 53 2.23 -9.68 0.84
N GLY A 54 2.75 -8.95 -0.15
CA GLY A 54 3.74 -7.88 0.07
C GLY A 54 3.18 -6.67 0.79
N LEU A 55 1.86 -6.47 0.75
CA LEU A 55 1.17 -5.36 1.43
C LEU A 55 0.73 -5.73 2.86
N GLU A 56 0.68 -7.03 3.16
CA GLU A 56 0.34 -7.53 4.48
C GLU A 56 1.40 -7.12 5.51
N PRO A 57 0.99 -6.68 6.71
CA PRO A 57 1.94 -6.56 7.79
C PRO A 57 2.53 -7.95 8.00
N LYS A 58 3.86 -8.06 7.87
CA LYS A 58 4.57 -9.27 8.29
C LYS A 58 4.21 -9.49 9.75
N LYS A 59 3.29 -10.42 9.97
CA LYS A 59 3.05 -11.02 11.27
C LYS A 59 4.31 -11.83 11.53
N ASN A 60 5.30 -11.21 12.18
CA ASN A 60 6.28 -12.03 12.90
C ASN A 60 5.45 -12.77 13.95
N GLN A 61 5.06 -13.99 13.63
CA GLN A 61 4.50 -14.94 14.57
C GLN A 61 5.59 -15.17 15.62
N THR A 62 5.29 -14.79 16.85
CA THR A 62 5.81 -15.44 18.05
C THR A 62 4.64 -16.14 18.68
#